data_AF-A0A7M7GAI1-F1
#
_entry.id   AF-A0A7M7GAI1-F1
#
_cell.length_a   1.000
_cell.length_b   1.000
_cell.length_c   1.000
_cell.angle_alpha   90.00
_cell.angle_beta   90.00
_cell.angle_gamma   90.00
#
_symmetry.space_group_name_H-M   'P 1'
#
loop_
_entity.id
_entity.type
_entity.pdbx_description
1 polymer ?
#
loop_
_entity_poly.entity_id
_entity_poly.type
_entity_poly.pdbx_seq_one_letter_code
_entity_poly.pdbx_strand_id
1 'polypeptide(L)'
;MSKYEDLIQAIACLSKNIYNFPIGAVSIEDFKPIEEKIRTTRESLKHLNAKLLLLKAQNEYKRNEDSEEDTENIVTNLHEATANSLINNAAIKLCLHSYGIQAILTGEEGDHDMQKKIYACMCKLFVLNDNILSIEKEIENALKKQLELKIQCRNALFEYKDFLKEQEELRNKRLEETNPQHAINKERINKTIEKINMMKKLIVNFIAASSHMLNEPFYVQMLEDHRELVNFETILKISQNSEITNENS
;
A
#
# COMPACT_ATOMS: atom_id res chain seq x y z
N MET A 1 -63.11 34.19 52.07
CA MET A 1 -62.36 33.39 51.08
C MET A 1 -61.91 34.32 49.96
N SER A 2 -60.69 34.84 50.00
CA SER A 2 -60.10 35.59 48.87
C SER A 2 -58.60 35.83 49.13
N LYS A 3 -58.22 36.41 50.28
CA LYS A 3 -56.80 36.77 50.53
C LYS A 3 -55.82 35.59 50.61
N TYR A 4 -56.26 34.41 51.04
CA TYR A 4 -55.38 33.25 51.19
C TYR A 4 -55.16 32.54 49.85
N GLU A 5 -56.18 32.48 49.00
CA GLU A 5 -56.08 31.94 47.64
C GLU A 5 -55.25 32.88 46.75
N ASP A 6 -55.44 34.19 46.88
CA ASP A 6 -54.62 35.20 46.19
C ASP A 6 -53.14 35.10 46.62
N LEU A 7 -52.87 34.81 47.90
CA LEU A 7 -51.52 34.61 48.40
C LEU A 7 -50.89 33.33 47.87
N ILE A 8 -51.64 32.22 47.83
CA ILE A 8 -51.16 30.96 47.24
C ILE A 8 -50.87 31.13 45.76
N GLN A 9 -51.73 31.83 45.03
CA GLN A 9 -51.55 32.08 43.60
C GLN A 9 -50.37 33.03 43.33
N ALA A 10 -50.17 34.05 44.17
CA ALA A 10 -49.00 34.92 44.10
C ALA A 10 -47.71 34.17 44.41
N ILE A 11 -47.70 33.30 45.43
CA ILE A 11 -46.54 32.44 45.77
C ILE A 11 -46.25 31.45 44.64
N ALA A 12 -47.27 30.88 44.01
CA ALA A 12 -47.12 29.98 42.86
C ALA A 12 -46.59 30.70 41.61
N CYS A 13 -47.05 31.93 41.34
CA CYS A 13 -46.50 32.77 40.27
C CYS A 13 -45.05 33.18 40.56
N LEU A 14 -44.74 33.55 41.81
CA LEU A 14 -43.40 33.94 42.22
C LEU A 14 -42.43 32.76 42.13
N SER A 15 -42.81 31.57 42.58
CA SER A 15 -41.98 30.37 42.49
C SER A 15 -41.71 29.96 41.05
N LYS A 16 -42.71 30.07 40.17
CA LYS A 16 -42.56 29.81 38.74
C LYS A 16 -41.61 30.80 38.06
N ASN A 17 -41.70 32.08 38.43
CA ASN A 17 -40.82 33.13 37.89
C ASN A 17 -39.40 33.04 38.43
N ILE A 18 -39.21 32.63 39.69
CA ILE A 18 -37.89 32.37 40.29
C ILE A 18 -37.24 31.14 39.63
N TYR A 19 -38.01 30.08 39.35
CA TYR A 19 -37.50 28.87 38.69
C TYR A 19 -37.03 29.14 37.25
N ASN A 20 -37.67 30.09 36.57
CA ASN A 20 -37.31 30.50 35.21
C ASN A 20 -36.32 31.67 35.16
N PHE A 21 -35.82 32.14 36.31
CA PHE A 21 -34.91 33.28 36.34
C PHE A 21 -33.48 32.80 36.06
N PRO A 22 -32.82 33.28 34.99
CA PRO A 22 -31.48 32.82 34.64
C PRO A 22 -30.46 33.40 35.64
N ILE A 23 -29.94 32.56 36.54
CA ILE A 23 -28.88 32.94 37.47
C ILE A 23 -27.55 33.01 36.69
N GLY A 24 -26.92 34.20 36.65
CA GLY A 24 -25.64 34.44 35.97
C GLY A 24 -25.69 35.27 34.69
N ALA A 25 -26.82 35.90 34.36
CA ALA A 25 -26.93 36.86 33.26
C ALA A 25 -26.12 38.14 33.54
N VAL A 26 -25.24 38.54 32.63
CA VAL A 26 -24.39 39.75 32.74
C VAL A 26 -24.80 40.82 31.71
N SER A 27 -25.48 40.42 30.63
CA SER A 27 -25.91 41.30 29.54
C SER A 27 -27.41 41.23 29.27
N ILE A 28 -27.98 42.30 28.69
CA ILE A 28 -29.40 42.36 28.27
C ILE A 28 -29.74 41.23 27.27
N GLU A 29 -28.75 40.78 26.48
CA GLU A 29 -28.86 39.63 25.57
C GLU A 29 -29.19 38.32 26.31
N ASP A 30 -28.77 38.17 27.57
CA ASP A 30 -28.95 36.93 28.35
C ASP A 30 -30.40 36.72 28.79
N PHE A 31 -31.23 37.77 28.76
CA PHE A 31 -32.65 37.72 29.09
C PHE A 31 -33.54 37.35 27.90
N LYS A 32 -33.00 37.27 26.67
CA LYS A 32 -33.79 36.87 25.51
C LYS A 32 -34.20 35.39 25.61
N PRO A 33 -35.42 35.03 25.18
CA PRO A 33 -35.83 33.63 25.05
C PRO A 33 -34.81 32.83 24.22
N ILE A 34 -34.65 31.55 24.58
CA ILE A 34 -33.63 30.67 23.97
C ILE A 34 -33.84 30.57 22.45
N GLU A 35 -35.08 30.52 21.98
CA GLU A 35 -35.41 30.47 20.56
C GLU A 35 -34.92 31.71 19.80
N GLU A 36 -35.03 32.89 20.41
CA GLU A 36 -34.60 34.14 19.79
C GLU A 36 -33.07 34.26 19.75
N LYS A 37 -32.39 33.79 20.80
CA LYS A 37 -30.92 33.64 20.80
C LYS A 37 -30.45 32.69 19.70
N ILE A 38 -31.12 31.55 19.53
CA ILE A 38 -30.79 30.60 18.46
C ILE A 38 -30.99 31.25 17.10
N ARG A 39 -32.06 32.03 16.90
CA ARG A 39 -32.33 32.73 15.64
C ARG A 39 -31.24 33.75 15.30
N THR A 40 -30.90 34.63 16.24
CA THR A 40 -29.87 35.66 16.02
C THR A 40 -28.49 35.06 15.79
N THR A 41 -28.16 33.98 16.49
CA THR A 41 -26.89 33.26 16.30
C THR A 41 -26.82 32.57 14.94
N ARG A 42 -27.94 32.02 14.45
CA ARG A 42 -28.02 31.44 13.10
C ARG A 42 -27.88 32.51 12.01
N GLU A 43 -28.49 33.67 12.19
CA GLU A 43 -28.36 34.80 11.26
C GLU A 43 -26.92 35.33 11.21
N SER A 44 -26.28 35.51 12.36
CA SER A 44 -24.88 35.94 12.42
C SER A 44 -23.96 34.91 11.78
N LEU A 45 -24.17 33.61 12.05
CA LEU A 45 -23.41 32.53 11.42
C LEU A 45 -23.59 32.52 9.89
N LYS A 46 -24.82 32.78 9.40
CA LYS A 46 -25.11 32.86 7.97
C LYS A 46 -24.34 34.01 7.30
N HIS A 47 -24.33 35.19 7.92
CA HIS A 47 -23.54 36.33 7.42
C HIS A 47 -22.04 36.07 7.44
N LEU A 48 -21.55 35.42 8.49
CA LEU A 48 -20.13 35.09 8.65
C LEU A 48 -19.69 34.04 7.62
N ASN A 49 -20.53 33.05 7.36
CA ASN A 49 -20.31 32.04 6.33
C ASN A 49 -20.31 32.66 4.92
N ALA A 50 -21.25 33.56 4.63
CA ALA A 50 -21.28 34.30 3.36
C ALA A 50 -20.01 35.15 3.17
N LYS A 51 -19.54 35.82 4.22
CA LYS A 51 -18.28 36.59 4.21
C LYS A 51 -17.06 35.68 3.99
N LEU A 52 -17.04 34.51 4.61
CA LEU A 52 -15.98 33.51 4.42
C LEU A 52 -15.92 33.01 2.98
N LEU A 53 -17.07 32.72 2.37
CA LEU A 53 -17.14 32.33 0.96
C LEU A 53 -16.64 33.43 0.03
N LEU A 54 -17.04 34.68 0.26
CA LEU A 54 -16.58 35.83 -0.51
C LEU A 54 -15.06 36.00 -0.41
N LEU A 55 -14.50 35.90 0.80
CA LEU A 55 -13.06 36.02 1.02
C LEU A 55 -12.28 34.87 0.37
N LYS A 56 -12.79 33.64 0.39
CA LYS A 56 -12.20 32.52 -0.33
C LYS A 56 -12.18 32.78 -1.84
N ALA A 57 -13.31 33.20 -2.41
CA ALA A 57 -13.40 33.53 -3.83
C ALA A 57 -12.45 34.69 -4.21
N GLN A 58 -12.31 35.71 -3.36
CA GLN A 58 -11.38 36.81 -3.59
C GLN A 58 -9.91 36.37 -3.50
N ASN A 59 -9.60 35.42 -2.62
CA ASN A 59 -8.26 34.87 -2.48
C ASN A 59 -7.91 33.95 -3.66
N GLU A 60 -8.86 33.15 -4.14
CA GLU A 60 -8.73 32.35 -5.36
C GLU A 60 -8.55 33.23 -6.60
N TYR A 61 -9.32 34.33 -6.71
CA TYR A 61 -9.17 35.30 -7.79
C TYR A 61 -7.77 35.93 -7.81
N LYS A 62 -7.25 36.34 -6.64
CA LYS A 62 -5.87 36.85 -6.52
C LYS A 62 -4.80 35.81 -6.83
N ARG A 63 -5.06 34.53 -6.56
CA ARG A 63 -4.14 33.43 -6.87
C ARG A 63 -4.02 33.21 -8.39
N ASN A 64 -5.11 33.42 -9.13
CA ASN A 64 -5.17 33.23 -10.58
C ASN A 64 -4.54 34.38 -11.39
N GLU A 65 -4.34 35.58 -10.81
CA GLU A 65 -3.67 36.69 -11.51
C GLU A 65 -2.13 36.57 -11.47
N ASP A 66 -1.55 35.83 -10.52
CA ASP A 66 -0.10 35.82 -10.26
C ASP A 66 0.60 34.44 -10.34
N SER A 67 -0.09 33.34 -10.67
CA SER A 67 0.57 32.04 -10.86
C SER A 67 0.39 31.49 -12.27
N GLU A 68 1.46 31.55 -13.06
CA GLU A 68 1.73 30.51 -14.06
C GLU A 68 1.92 29.19 -13.30
N GLU A 69 0.83 28.56 -12.89
CA GLU A 69 0.83 27.21 -12.35
C GLU A 69 1.22 26.28 -13.51
N ASP A 70 2.25 25.45 -13.30
CA ASP A 70 2.81 24.56 -14.33
C ASP A 70 1.68 23.82 -15.04
N THR A 71 1.57 24.03 -16.36
CA THR A 71 0.50 23.45 -17.18
C THR A 71 0.36 21.93 -17.01
N GLU A 72 1.46 21.25 -16.69
CA GLU A 72 1.50 19.82 -16.35
C GLU A 72 0.75 19.48 -15.04
N ASN A 73 0.85 20.32 -14.01
CA ASN A 73 0.11 20.16 -12.76
C ASN A 73 -1.39 20.44 -12.96
N ILE A 74 -1.76 21.39 -13.81
CA ILE A 74 -3.17 21.65 -14.15
C ILE A 74 -3.78 20.45 -14.89
N VAL A 75 -3.05 19.88 -15.86
CA VAL A 75 -3.51 18.72 -16.64
C VAL A 75 -3.65 17.48 -15.76
N THR A 76 -2.70 17.22 -14.87
CA THR A 76 -2.78 16.09 -13.92
C THR A 76 -3.92 16.26 -12.93
N ASN A 77 -4.10 17.45 -12.34
CA ASN A 77 -5.23 17.75 -11.46
C ASN A 77 -6.57 17.63 -12.18
N LEU A 78 -6.66 18.04 -13.45
CA LEU A 78 -7.87 17.91 -14.27
C LEU A 78 -8.18 16.43 -14.56
N HIS A 79 -7.17 15.62 -14.89
CA HIS A 79 -7.35 14.19 -15.10
C HIS A 79 -7.78 13.47 -13.83
N GLU A 80 -7.19 13.81 -12.69
CA GLU A 80 -7.58 13.28 -11.39
C GLU A 80 -9.03 13.68 -11.05
N ALA A 81 -9.39 14.96 -11.20
CA ALA A 81 -10.74 15.43 -10.97
C ALA A 81 -11.76 14.76 -11.90
N THR A 82 -11.40 14.52 -13.17
CA THR A 82 -12.24 13.83 -14.14
C THR A 82 -12.41 12.35 -13.77
N ALA A 83 -11.33 11.66 -13.44
CA ALA A 83 -11.36 10.27 -13.00
C ALA A 83 -12.19 10.11 -11.74
N ASN A 84 -11.98 10.95 -10.74
CA ASN A 84 -12.76 10.96 -9.50
C ASN A 84 -14.24 11.27 -9.77
N SER A 85 -14.56 12.20 -10.66
CA SER A 85 -15.94 12.49 -11.06
C SER A 85 -16.61 11.28 -11.72
N LEU A 86 -15.90 10.59 -12.62
CA LEU A 86 -16.40 9.37 -13.27
C LEU A 86 -16.62 8.24 -12.26
N ILE A 87 -15.66 8.02 -11.35
CA ILE A 87 -15.77 7.03 -10.28
C ILE A 87 -16.96 7.36 -9.37
N ASN A 88 -17.08 8.62 -8.95
CA ASN A 88 -18.17 9.06 -8.09
C ASN A 88 -19.53 8.91 -8.76
N ASN A 89 -19.64 9.25 -10.06
CA ASN A 89 -20.88 9.05 -10.81
C ASN A 89 -21.25 7.57 -10.91
N ALA A 90 -20.28 6.70 -11.21
CA ALA A 90 -20.49 5.26 -11.23
C ALA A 90 -20.93 4.73 -9.85
N ALA A 91 -20.30 5.20 -8.78
CA ALA A 91 -20.66 4.85 -7.41
C ALA A 91 -22.09 5.31 -7.06
N ILE A 92 -22.46 6.55 -7.37
CA ILE A 92 -23.82 7.06 -7.17
C ILE A 92 -24.84 6.20 -7.92
N LYS A 93 -24.56 5.88 -9.19
CA LYS A 93 -25.44 5.05 -10.00
C LYS A 93 -25.62 3.65 -9.41
N LEU A 94 -24.54 3.03 -8.96
CA LEU A 94 -24.58 1.72 -8.30
C LEU A 94 -25.34 1.77 -6.97
N CYS A 95 -25.16 2.82 -6.17
CA CYS A 95 -25.92 3.04 -4.93
C CYS A 95 -27.42 3.19 -5.22
N LEU A 96 -27.80 3.94 -6.26
CA LEU A 96 -29.19 4.07 -6.68
C LEU A 96 -29.77 2.73 -7.15
N HIS A 97 -29.01 1.94 -7.92
CA HIS A 97 -29.43 0.60 -8.32
C HIS A 97 -29.60 -0.33 -7.10
N SER A 98 -28.68 -0.27 -6.14
CA SER A 98 -28.75 -1.04 -4.89
C SER A 98 -29.98 -0.66 -4.07
N TYR A 99 -30.26 0.65 -3.96
CA TYR A 99 -31.47 1.16 -3.31
C TYR A 99 -32.74 0.64 -4.00
N GLY A 100 -32.80 0.67 -5.33
CA GLY A 100 -33.94 0.11 -6.07
C GLY A 100 -34.10 -1.39 -5.86
N ILE A 101 -33.00 -2.16 -5.85
CA ILE A 101 -33.03 -3.59 -5.53
C ILE A 101 -33.56 -3.82 -4.11
N GLN A 102 -33.14 -3.00 -3.15
CA GLN A 102 -33.60 -3.08 -1.77
C GLN A 102 -35.09 -2.74 -1.65
N ALA A 103 -35.57 -1.68 -2.31
CA ALA A 103 -36.98 -1.30 -2.35
C ALA A 103 -37.86 -2.40 -2.96
N ILE A 104 -37.34 -3.09 -3.99
CA ILE A 104 -38.02 -4.26 -4.56
C ILE A 104 -38.10 -5.41 -3.55
N LEU A 105 -37.03 -5.67 -2.82
CA LEU A 105 -36.98 -6.74 -1.82
C LEU A 105 -37.83 -6.45 -0.56
N THR A 106 -37.97 -5.19 -0.15
CA THR A 106 -38.84 -4.79 0.97
C THR A 106 -40.32 -4.74 0.57
N GLY A 107 -40.63 -4.83 -0.72
CA GLY A 107 -41.99 -4.77 -1.24
C GLY A 107 -42.57 -3.36 -1.33
N GLU A 108 -41.73 -2.33 -1.21
CA GLU A 108 -42.13 -0.94 -1.44
C GLU A 108 -42.33 -0.67 -2.94
N GLU A 109 -41.58 -1.36 -3.81
CA GLU A 109 -41.68 -1.29 -5.27
C GLU A 109 -41.63 -2.70 -5.91
N GLY A 110 -42.14 -2.85 -7.14
CA GLY A 110 -42.02 -4.11 -7.92
C GLY A 110 -43.03 -5.22 -7.58
N ASP A 111 -43.06 -6.26 -8.44
CA ASP A 111 -43.96 -7.42 -8.31
C ASP A 111 -43.25 -8.63 -7.66
N HIS A 112 -44.03 -9.56 -7.12
CA HIS A 112 -43.55 -10.76 -6.44
C HIS A 112 -42.66 -11.63 -7.34
N ASP A 113 -42.88 -11.64 -8.65
CA ASP A 113 -42.01 -12.34 -9.62
C ASP A 113 -40.61 -11.70 -9.72
N MET A 114 -40.52 -10.37 -9.66
CA MET A 114 -39.23 -9.66 -9.65
C MET A 114 -38.44 -9.96 -8.38
N GLN A 115 -39.12 -10.02 -7.23
CA GLN A 115 -38.49 -10.40 -5.96
C GLN A 115 -37.89 -11.81 -6.01
N LYS A 116 -38.62 -12.78 -6.57
CA LYS A 116 -38.12 -14.17 -6.72
C LYS A 116 -36.90 -14.22 -7.62
N LYS A 117 -36.88 -13.47 -8.72
CA LYS A 117 -35.72 -13.39 -9.64
C LYS A 117 -34.50 -12.77 -8.97
N ILE A 118 -34.68 -11.66 -8.26
CA ILE A 118 -33.59 -10.99 -7.52
C ILE A 118 -33.04 -11.92 -6.45
N TYR A 119 -33.90 -12.59 -5.67
CA TYR A 119 -33.49 -13.55 -4.65
C TYR A 119 -32.67 -14.70 -5.24
N ALA A 120 -33.13 -15.29 -6.35
CA ALA A 120 -32.40 -16.34 -7.05
C ALA A 120 -31.01 -15.87 -7.55
N CYS A 121 -30.92 -14.64 -8.07
CA CYS A 121 -29.64 -14.05 -8.46
C CYS A 121 -28.71 -13.79 -7.25
N MET A 122 -29.25 -13.26 -6.15
CA MET A 122 -28.48 -13.05 -4.92
C MET A 122 -27.94 -14.37 -4.36
N CYS A 123 -28.76 -15.42 -4.28
CA CYS A 123 -28.31 -16.73 -3.83
C CYS A 123 -27.16 -17.27 -4.69
N LYS A 124 -27.22 -17.12 -6.02
CA LYS A 124 -26.12 -17.52 -6.91
C LYS A 124 -24.85 -16.69 -6.66
N LEU A 125 -24.99 -15.39 -6.45
CA LEU A 125 -23.87 -14.50 -6.14
C LEU A 125 -23.21 -14.85 -4.80
N PHE A 126 -24.01 -15.16 -3.77
CA PHE A 126 -23.48 -15.58 -2.48
C PHE A 126 -22.71 -16.90 -2.58
N VAL A 127 -23.26 -17.91 -3.24
CA VAL A 127 -22.55 -19.18 -3.46
C VAL A 127 -21.24 -18.97 -4.23
N LEU A 128 -21.25 -18.09 -5.23
CA LEU A 128 -20.04 -17.77 -5.98
C LEU A 128 -18.99 -17.04 -5.12
N ASN A 129 -19.41 -16.09 -4.28
CA ASN A 129 -18.53 -15.41 -3.33
C ASN A 129 -17.94 -16.39 -2.30
N ASP A 130 -18.75 -17.30 -1.77
CA ASP A 130 -18.28 -18.31 -0.81
C ASP A 130 -17.22 -19.22 -1.45
N ASN A 131 -17.42 -19.62 -2.71
CA ASN A 131 -16.44 -20.39 -3.46
C ASN A 131 -15.14 -19.60 -3.68
N ILE A 132 -15.22 -18.32 -4.05
CA ILE A 132 -14.05 -17.45 -4.21
C ILE A 132 -13.29 -17.33 -2.88
N LEU A 133 -13.99 -17.08 -1.77
CA LEU A 133 -13.39 -17.00 -0.44
C LEU A 133 -12.72 -18.32 -0.02
N SER A 134 -13.28 -19.46 -0.39
CA SER A 134 -12.66 -20.77 -0.14
C SER A 134 -11.35 -20.92 -0.91
N ILE A 135 -11.35 -20.58 -2.20
CA ILE A 135 -10.14 -20.63 -3.04
C ILE A 135 -9.08 -19.65 -2.51
N GLU A 136 -9.47 -18.45 -2.10
CA GLU A 136 -8.54 -17.46 -1.55
C GLU A 136 -7.85 -17.98 -0.28
N LYS A 137 -8.59 -18.64 0.61
CA LYS A 137 -8.02 -19.30 1.80
C LYS A 137 -7.06 -20.43 1.42
N GLU A 138 -7.38 -21.23 0.41
CA GLU A 138 -6.50 -22.28 -0.09
C GLU A 138 -5.20 -21.70 -0.65
N ILE A 139 -5.28 -20.61 -1.42
CA ILE A 139 -4.13 -19.87 -1.94
C ILE A 139 -3.27 -19.35 -0.78
N GLU A 140 -3.88 -18.72 0.22
CA GLU A 140 -3.15 -18.17 1.37
C GLU A 140 -2.42 -19.28 2.15
N ASN A 141 -3.07 -20.42 2.36
CA ASN A 141 -2.47 -21.58 3.01
C ASN A 141 -1.31 -22.18 2.18
N ALA A 142 -1.48 -22.28 0.86
CA ALA A 142 -0.43 -22.74 -0.03
C ALA A 142 0.78 -21.80 -0.02
N LEU A 143 0.57 -20.48 0.00
CA LEU A 143 1.62 -19.47 0.12
C LEU A 143 2.37 -19.58 1.45
N LYS A 144 1.65 -19.75 2.57
CA LYS A 144 2.27 -19.98 3.89
C LYS A 144 3.15 -21.23 3.89
N LYS A 145 2.66 -22.34 3.34
CA LYS A 145 3.42 -23.58 3.21
C LYS A 145 4.64 -23.42 2.30
N GLN A 146 4.50 -22.70 1.19
CA GLN A 146 5.62 -22.43 0.29
C GLN A 146 6.71 -21.58 0.98
N LEU A 147 6.31 -20.58 1.76
CA LEU A 147 7.24 -19.76 2.52
C LEU A 147 7.99 -20.59 3.56
N GLU A 148 7.29 -21.43 4.31
CA GLU A 148 7.89 -22.32 5.30
C GLU A 148 8.91 -23.28 4.67
N LEU A 149 8.54 -23.94 3.56
CA LEU A 149 9.45 -24.81 2.82
C LEU A 149 10.67 -24.05 2.30
N LYS A 150 10.51 -22.81 1.82
CA LYS A 150 11.64 -21.96 1.42
C LYS A 150 12.57 -21.66 2.60
N ILE A 151 12.03 -21.40 3.78
CA ILE A 151 12.82 -21.18 5.01
C ILE A 151 13.57 -22.47 5.38
N GLN A 152 12.89 -23.62 5.38
CA GLN A 152 13.52 -24.91 5.67
C GLN A 152 14.65 -25.23 4.69
N CYS A 153 14.41 -25.08 3.38
CA CYS A 153 15.45 -25.27 2.37
C CYS A 153 16.62 -24.30 2.57
N ARG A 154 16.35 -23.03 2.88
CA ARG A 154 17.40 -22.04 3.15
C ARG A 154 18.25 -22.47 4.33
N ASN A 155 17.63 -22.89 5.43
CA ASN A 155 18.34 -23.33 6.63
C ASN A 155 19.17 -24.58 6.35
N ALA A 156 18.60 -25.58 5.67
CA ALA A 156 19.33 -26.80 5.28
C ALA A 156 20.53 -26.49 4.37
N LEU A 157 20.39 -25.53 3.45
CA LEU A 157 21.51 -25.07 2.61
C LEU A 157 22.61 -24.38 3.43
N PHE A 158 22.24 -23.62 4.47
CA PHE A 158 23.22 -23.01 5.37
C PHE A 158 23.94 -24.05 6.22
N GLU A 159 23.21 -24.98 6.83
CA GLU A 159 23.80 -26.08 7.61
C GLU A 159 24.77 -26.91 6.74
N TYR A 160 24.36 -27.23 5.51
CA TYR A 160 25.24 -27.94 4.57
C TYR A 160 26.48 -27.11 4.21
N LYS A 161 26.33 -25.81 4.00
CA LYS A 161 27.46 -24.91 3.73
C LYS A 161 28.43 -24.85 4.92
N ASP A 162 27.92 -24.81 6.13
CA ASP A 162 28.75 -24.78 7.34
C ASP A 162 29.47 -26.12 7.53
N PHE A 163 28.79 -27.25 7.31
CA PHE A 163 29.41 -28.57 7.26
C PHE A 163 30.56 -28.65 6.23
N LEU A 164 30.37 -28.10 5.03
CA LEU A 164 31.41 -28.07 4.00
C LEU A 164 32.62 -27.24 4.42
N LYS A 165 32.40 -26.11 5.10
CA LYS A 165 33.50 -25.29 5.65
C LYS A 165 34.28 -26.05 6.70
N GLU A 166 33.60 -26.71 7.64
CA GLU A 166 34.27 -27.51 8.67
C GLU A 166 35.13 -28.63 8.05
N GLN A 167 34.60 -29.32 7.03
CA GLN A 167 35.38 -30.31 6.28
C GLN A 167 36.58 -29.69 5.57
N GLU A 168 36.42 -28.52 4.96
CA GLU A 168 37.50 -27.83 4.27
C GLU A 168 38.58 -27.39 5.26
N GLU A 169 38.21 -26.83 6.41
CA GLU A 169 39.14 -26.45 7.48
C GLU A 169 39.94 -27.64 7.99
N LEU A 170 39.28 -28.78 8.25
CA LEU A 170 39.96 -30.01 8.67
C LEU A 170 40.94 -30.51 7.60
N ARG A 171 40.56 -30.46 6.32
CA ARG A 171 41.44 -30.83 5.21
C ARG A 171 42.62 -29.88 5.08
N ASN A 172 42.41 -28.57 5.23
CA ASN A 172 43.46 -27.57 5.16
C ASN A 172 44.47 -27.75 6.29
N LYS A 173 44.01 -27.94 7.53
CA LYS A 173 44.89 -28.24 8.68
C LYS A 173 45.76 -29.46 8.44
N ARG A 174 45.17 -30.57 7.97
CA ARG A 174 45.95 -31.78 7.61
C ARG A 174 46.95 -31.52 6.49
N LEU A 175 46.58 -30.72 5.48
CA LEU A 175 47.45 -30.40 4.35
C LEU A 175 48.63 -29.52 4.81
N GLU A 176 48.41 -28.56 5.69
CA GLU A 176 49.46 -27.73 6.30
C GLU A 176 50.44 -28.57 7.11
N GLU A 177 49.93 -29.53 7.89
CA GLU A 177 50.76 -30.46 8.68
C GLU A 177 51.56 -31.44 7.80
N THR A 178 50.97 -31.94 6.71
CA THR A 178 51.58 -33.00 5.88
C THR A 178 52.47 -32.44 4.77
N ASN A 179 52.09 -31.32 4.16
CA ASN A 179 52.83 -30.69 3.06
C ASN A 179 52.59 -29.17 2.99
N PRO A 180 53.40 -28.37 3.70
CA PRO A 180 53.20 -26.92 3.80
C PRO A 180 53.41 -26.19 2.47
N GLN A 181 54.26 -26.71 1.58
CA GLN A 181 54.51 -26.11 0.28
C GLN A 181 53.27 -26.14 -0.62
N HIS A 182 52.51 -27.26 -0.59
CA HIS A 182 51.26 -27.38 -1.33
C HIS A 182 50.14 -26.53 -0.75
N ALA A 183 50.09 -26.35 0.57
CA ALA A 183 49.12 -25.45 1.21
C ALA A 183 49.30 -24.00 0.74
N ILE A 184 50.54 -23.49 0.69
CA ILE A 184 50.87 -22.14 0.20
C ILE A 184 50.47 -21.96 -1.27
N ASN A 185 50.74 -22.98 -2.11
CA ASN A 185 50.38 -22.93 -3.52
C ASN A 185 48.85 -22.96 -3.72
N LYS A 186 48.12 -23.76 -2.93
CA LYS A 186 46.65 -23.78 -2.94
C LYS A 186 46.09 -22.40 -2.59
N GLU A 187 46.60 -21.76 -1.56
CA GLU A 187 46.16 -20.42 -1.15
C GLU A 187 46.44 -19.37 -2.24
N ARG A 188 47.62 -19.43 -2.88
CA ARG A 188 47.97 -18.54 -3.99
C ARG A 188 47.03 -18.71 -5.19
N ILE A 189 46.67 -19.95 -5.54
CA ILE A 189 45.73 -20.24 -6.62
C ILE A 189 44.33 -19.71 -6.27
N ASN A 190 43.85 -19.96 -5.05
CA ASN A 190 42.54 -19.46 -4.60
C ASN A 190 42.44 -17.94 -4.67
N LYS A 191 43.47 -17.21 -4.21
CA LYS A 191 43.52 -15.73 -4.32
C LYS A 191 43.46 -15.25 -5.77
N THR A 192 44.08 -15.97 -6.69
CA THR A 192 44.02 -15.64 -8.13
C THR A 192 42.62 -15.89 -8.70
N ILE A 193 41.98 -17.00 -8.35
CA ILE A 193 40.60 -17.32 -8.76
C ILE A 193 39.62 -16.27 -8.22
N GLU A 194 39.77 -15.86 -6.96
CA GLU A 194 38.95 -14.79 -6.37
C GLU A 194 39.08 -13.48 -7.12
N LYS A 195 40.31 -13.08 -7.48
CA LYS A 195 40.55 -11.87 -8.29
C LYS A 195 39.88 -11.95 -9.67
N ILE A 196 39.97 -13.10 -10.34
CA ILE A 196 39.30 -13.33 -11.64
C ILE A 196 37.79 -13.21 -11.48
N ASN A 197 37.20 -13.83 -10.45
CA ASN A 197 35.77 -13.78 -10.20
C ASN A 197 35.28 -12.38 -9.80
N MET A 198 36.06 -11.62 -9.03
CA MET A 198 35.77 -10.21 -8.74
C MET A 198 35.77 -9.37 -10.01
N MET A 199 36.76 -9.57 -10.89
CA MET A 199 36.85 -8.86 -12.16
C MET A 199 35.68 -9.19 -13.09
N LYS A 200 35.30 -10.47 -13.21
CA LYS A 200 34.10 -10.88 -13.95
C LYS A 200 32.83 -10.20 -13.44
N LYS A 201 32.62 -10.17 -12.12
CA LYS A 201 31.46 -9.49 -11.51
C LYS A 201 31.45 -7.98 -11.80
N LEU A 202 32.62 -7.33 -11.73
CA LEU A 202 32.74 -5.91 -12.04
C LEU A 202 32.40 -5.63 -13.51
N ILE A 203 32.87 -6.46 -14.45
CA ILE A 203 32.52 -6.35 -15.87
C ILE A 203 31.00 -6.50 -16.07
N VAL A 204 30.40 -7.54 -15.49
CA VAL A 204 28.95 -7.77 -15.60
C VAL A 204 28.15 -6.61 -15.02
N ASN A 205 28.51 -6.13 -13.82
CA ASN A 205 27.83 -5.00 -13.19
C ASN A 205 28.01 -3.70 -13.96
N PHE A 206 29.20 -3.46 -14.53
CA PHE A 206 29.50 -2.28 -15.34
C PHE A 206 28.67 -2.24 -16.61
N ILE A 207 28.57 -3.37 -17.32
CA ILE A 207 27.73 -3.49 -18.52
C ILE A 207 26.24 -3.37 -18.15
N ALA A 208 25.80 -4.03 -17.08
CA ALA A 208 24.40 -3.95 -16.63
C ALA A 208 23.98 -2.54 -16.21
N ALA A 209 24.87 -1.77 -15.56
CA ALA A 209 24.62 -0.37 -15.22
C ALA A 209 24.61 0.56 -16.44
N SER A 210 25.29 0.17 -17.52
CA SER A 210 25.41 0.94 -18.76
C SER A 210 24.38 0.49 -19.79
N SER A 211 23.08 0.68 -19.49
CA SER A 211 21.98 0.14 -20.30
C SER A 211 22.04 0.50 -21.79
N HIS A 212 22.62 1.65 -22.14
CA HIS A 212 22.81 2.10 -23.51
C HIS A 212 23.89 1.30 -24.28
N MET A 213 24.85 0.69 -23.59
CA MET A 213 25.91 -0.16 -24.17
C MET A 213 25.40 -1.56 -24.54
N LEU A 214 24.26 -2.00 -23.99
CA LEU A 214 23.64 -3.29 -24.33
C LEU A 214 23.09 -3.35 -25.77
N ASN A 215 23.05 -2.21 -26.47
CA ASN A 215 22.66 -2.15 -27.89
C ASN A 215 23.77 -2.66 -28.82
N GLU A 216 25.01 -2.75 -28.34
CA GLU A 216 26.13 -3.31 -29.12
C GLU A 216 26.28 -4.82 -28.86
N PRO A 217 26.28 -5.66 -29.91
CA PRO A 217 26.36 -7.13 -29.78
C PRO A 217 27.58 -7.61 -28.99
N PHE A 218 28.68 -6.87 -29.05
CA PHE A 218 29.93 -7.17 -28.36
C PHE A 218 29.76 -7.26 -26.84
N TYR A 219 29.02 -6.33 -26.22
CA TYR A 219 28.82 -6.33 -24.77
C TYR A 219 27.85 -7.41 -24.30
N VAL A 220 26.91 -7.82 -25.14
CA VAL A 220 26.03 -8.97 -24.89
C VAL A 220 26.85 -10.26 -24.85
N GLN A 221 27.76 -10.44 -25.81
CA GLN A 221 28.65 -11.60 -25.85
C GLN A 221 29.61 -11.63 -24.65
N MET A 222 30.15 -10.46 -24.25
CA MET A 222 30.99 -10.35 -23.05
C MET A 222 30.23 -10.69 -21.76
N LEU A 223 28.93 -10.39 -21.68
CA LEU A 223 28.08 -10.82 -20.55
C LEU A 223 27.88 -12.34 -20.53
N GLU A 224 27.69 -12.97 -21.67
CA GLU A 224 27.57 -14.43 -21.78
C GLU A 224 28.87 -15.13 -21.35
N ASP A 225 30.02 -14.66 -21.86
CA ASP A 225 31.34 -15.22 -21.57
C ASP A 225 31.75 -15.08 -20.09
N HIS A 226 31.20 -14.08 -19.39
CA HIS A 226 31.53 -13.79 -17.99
C HIS A 226 30.41 -14.09 -17.00
N ARG A 227 29.31 -14.70 -17.45
CA ARG A 227 28.15 -15.07 -16.62
C ARG A 227 28.52 -16.09 -15.53
N GLU A 228 29.38 -17.04 -15.85
CA GLU A 228 29.73 -18.14 -14.94
C GLU A 228 30.97 -17.83 -14.09
N LEU A 229 30.84 -18.11 -12.78
CA LEU A 229 31.94 -18.05 -11.84
C LEU A 229 32.92 -19.19 -12.12
N VAL A 230 34.21 -18.86 -12.15
CA VAL A 230 35.26 -19.85 -12.32
C VAL A 230 35.39 -20.60 -11.00
N ASN A 231 35.08 -21.88 -11.00
CA ASN A 231 35.35 -22.80 -9.89
C ASN A 231 36.40 -23.85 -10.31
N PHE A 232 36.88 -24.64 -9.36
CA PHE A 232 37.92 -25.65 -9.62
C PHE A 232 37.47 -26.71 -10.66
N GLU A 233 36.17 -27.02 -10.69
CA GLU A 233 35.57 -27.94 -11.65
C GLU A 233 35.53 -27.34 -13.08
N THR A 234 35.26 -26.04 -13.20
CA THR A 234 35.36 -25.29 -14.46
C THR A 234 36.79 -25.29 -14.98
N ILE A 235 37.78 -25.10 -14.10
CA ILE A 235 39.20 -25.13 -14.47
C ILE A 235 39.61 -26.54 -14.94
N LEU A 236 39.17 -27.59 -14.24
CA LEU A 236 39.39 -28.99 -14.65
C LEU A 236 38.78 -29.31 -16.02
N LYS A 237 37.54 -28.87 -16.28
CA LYS A 237 36.87 -29.07 -17.57
C LYS A 237 37.60 -28.33 -18.71
N ILE A 238 38.06 -27.11 -18.44
CA ILE A 238 38.83 -26.33 -19.42
C ILE A 238 40.20 -26.98 -19.67
N SER A 239 40.90 -27.47 -18.64
CA SER A 239 42.20 -28.12 -18.82
C SER A 239 42.07 -29.42 -19.63
N GLN A 240 41.06 -30.23 -19.33
CA GLN A 240 40.78 -31.47 -20.07
C GLN A 240 40.41 -31.20 -21.53
N ASN A 241 39.63 -30.15 -21.82
CA ASN A 241 39.31 -29.78 -23.20
C ASN A 241 40.50 -29.20 -23.97
N SER A 242 41.43 -28.51 -23.28
CA SER A 242 42.65 -27.96 -23.89
C SER A 242 43.70 -29.03 -24.24
N GLU A 243 43.69 -30.17 -23.53
CA GLU A 243 44.54 -31.33 -23.87
C GLU A 243 44.04 -32.02 -25.15
N ILE A 244 42.71 -32.16 -25.30
CA ILE A 244 42.08 -32.77 -26.49
C ILE A 244 42.27 -31.95 -27.77
N THR A 245 42.44 -30.62 -27.66
CA THR A 245 42.68 -29.74 -28.82
C THR A 245 44.15 -29.73 -29.25
N ASN A 246 45.09 -30.00 -28.33
CA ASN A 246 46.53 -30.03 -28.63
C ASN A 246 47.02 -31.39 -29.15
N GLU A 247 46.25 -32.48 -29.00
CA GLU A 247 46.56 -33.79 -29.63
C GLU A 247 46.11 -33.89 -31.10
N ASN A 248 45.33 -32.92 -31.59
CA ASN A 248 44.80 -32.88 -32.96
C ASN A 248 45.39 -31.75 -33.82
N SER A 249 46.53 -31.17 -33.41
CA SER A 249 47.30 -30.18 -34.19
C SER A 249 48.65 -30.75 -34.62
#